data_AF-A0A2T6BGX6-F1
#
_entry.id   AF-A0A2T6BGX6-F1
#
_cell.length_a   1.000
_cell.length_b   1.000
_cell.length_c   1.000
_cell.angle_alpha   90.00
_cell.angle_beta   90.00
_cell.angle_gamma   90.00
#
_symmetry.space_group_name_H-M   'P 1'
#
loop_
_entity.id
_entity.type
_entity.pdbx_description
1 polymer ?
#
loop_
_entity_poly.entity_id
_entity_poly.type
_entity_poly.pdbx_seq_one_letter_code
_entity_poly.pdbx_strand_id
1 'polypeptide(L)'
;MGSQDDPMMLRRPPGGAEQQRPGCGSEEPPTGEGPLSPFPEGLRFDIRPSGEISRCFRKLGVPDFPSAIRYVHRLPYGRNTDRSDYRLVLTEKKGTCSTKHALLARLAEEQDRPVHLMVGIYRMDGKNTPGVGVVLKKHRLSCLPEAHCYLKFRGHRLDATRVTEAGSDPFDFLLSERRIQPEGIGEPKVKWHQAYLREWVRTQGMKPEEWKRVWEAREACIRALEEI
;
A
#
# COMPACT_ATOMS: atom_id res chain seq x y z
N MET A 1 36.71 -40.48 62.97
CA MET A 1 38.19 -40.33 62.94
C MET A 1 38.66 -40.81 61.58
N GLY A 2 39.39 -39.95 60.86
CA GLY A 2 40.04 -40.21 59.56
C GLY A 2 39.05 -40.16 58.38
N SER A 3 38.97 -39.13 57.54
CA SER A 3 40.00 -38.41 56.77
C SER A 3 40.75 -39.33 55.83
N GLN A 4 40.31 -39.42 54.58
CA GLN A 4 41.19 -39.61 53.43
C GLN A 4 40.72 -38.72 52.28
N ASP A 5 41.66 -37.90 51.85
CA ASP A 5 41.61 -36.89 50.80
C ASP A 5 41.43 -37.51 49.41
N ASP A 6 40.58 -36.90 48.59
CA ASP A 6 40.45 -37.21 47.16
C ASP A 6 40.77 -35.91 46.37
N PRO A 7 41.74 -35.91 45.45
CA PRO A 7 42.27 -34.67 44.86
C PRO A 7 41.37 -34.09 43.76
N MET A 8 41.25 -32.76 43.79
CA MET A 8 40.59 -31.91 42.79
C MET A 8 41.06 -32.20 41.35
N MET A 9 40.24 -32.92 40.58
CA MET A 9 40.26 -32.87 39.12
C MET A 9 39.52 -31.61 38.66
N LEU A 10 40.29 -30.57 38.26
CA LEU A 10 39.76 -29.41 37.53
C LEU A 10 39.07 -29.88 36.24
N ARG A 11 37.74 -29.81 36.21
CA ARG A 11 36.96 -29.94 35.00
C ARG A 11 37.16 -28.69 34.14
N ARG A 12 37.69 -28.88 32.93
CA ARG A 12 37.77 -27.85 31.88
C ARG A 12 36.34 -27.37 31.52
N PRO A 13 36.14 -26.08 31.22
CA PRO A 13 34.85 -25.60 30.72
C PRO A 13 34.62 -26.08 29.27
N PRO A 14 33.37 -26.35 28.87
CA PRO A 14 33.06 -26.68 27.48
C PRO A 14 33.23 -25.43 26.59
N GLY A 15 33.67 -25.69 25.36
CA GLY A 15 34.15 -24.71 24.39
C GLY A 15 33.18 -23.57 24.08
N GLY A 16 33.77 -22.40 23.83
CA GLY A 16 33.09 -21.23 23.34
C GLY A 16 32.43 -21.51 21.99
N ALA A 17 31.14 -21.20 21.93
CA ALA A 17 30.43 -21.05 20.67
C ALA A 17 31.01 -19.84 19.94
N GLU A 18 31.77 -20.10 18.89
CA GLU A 18 32.23 -19.09 17.94
C GLU A 18 30.99 -18.54 17.21
N GLN A 19 30.55 -17.35 17.64
CA GLN A 19 29.47 -16.62 17.00
C GLN A 19 29.93 -16.20 15.61
N GLN A 20 29.57 -17.00 14.60
CA GLN A 20 29.59 -16.58 13.22
C GLN A 20 28.68 -15.36 13.08
N ARG A 21 29.30 -14.21 12.80
CA ARG A 21 28.62 -12.99 12.38
C ARG A 21 27.82 -13.31 11.11
N PRO A 22 26.53 -12.94 11.00
CA PRO A 22 25.85 -13.06 9.72
C PRO A 22 26.50 -12.04 8.79
N GLY A 23 27.23 -12.56 7.80
CA GLY A 23 27.75 -11.77 6.69
C GLY A 23 26.61 -11.05 5.99
N CYS A 24 26.83 -9.76 5.70
CA CYS A 24 25.97 -8.97 4.85
C CYS A 24 25.95 -9.63 3.47
N GLY A 25 24.97 -10.49 3.23
CA GLY A 25 24.71 -11.06 1.92
C GLY A 25 24.27 -9.92 1.00
N SER A 26 25.11 -9.59 0.02
CA SER A 26 24.73 -8.79 -1.13
C SER A 26 23.76 -9.61 -1.98
N GLU A 27 22.48 -9.58 -1.64
CA GLU A 27 21.43 -10.01 -2.56
C GLU A 27 21.29 -8.92 -3.62
N GLU A 28 21.86 -9.17 -4.81
CA GLU A 28 21.56 -8.40 -6.01
C GLU A 28 20.04 -8.42 -6.25
N PRO A 29 19.43 -7.29 -6.62
CA PRO A 29 17.99 -7.24 -6.83
C PRO A 29 17.63 -8.12 -8.05
N PRO A 30 16.61 -8.99 -7.94
CA PRO A 30 16.22 -9.85 -9.06
C PRO A 30 15.64 -9.00 -10.19
N THR A 31 16.28 -9.10 -11.35
CA THR A 31 15.84 -8.57 -12.66
C THR A 31 14.64 -9.38 -13.16
N GLY A 32 13.49 -9.22 -12.52
CA GLY A 32 12.22 -9.82 -12.95
C GLY A 32 11.30 -8.74 -13.52
N GLU A 33 11.14 -8.71 -14.84
CA GLU A 33 10.07 -7.98 -15.52
C GLU A 33 8.73 -8.65 -15.22
N GLY A 34 8.08 -8.21 -14.14
CA GLY A 34 6.68 -8.53 -13.82
C GLY A 34 5.71 -7.45 -14.31
N PRO A 35 4.41 -7.77 -14.46
CA PRO A 35 3.51 -7.17 -15.43
C PRO A 35 2.92 -5.86 -14.89
N LEU A 36 3.65 -4.77 -15.08
CA LEU A 36 3.01 -3.47 -15.23
C LEU A 36 2.77 -3.33 -16.73
N SER A 37 1.50 -3.22 -17.14
CA SER A 37 1.09 -2.73 -18.46
C SER A 37 2.05 -1.61 -18.94
N PRO A 38 2.32 -1.48 -20.25
CA PRO A 38 3.52 -0.80 -20.74
C PRO A 38 3.71 0.53 -20.01
N PHE A 39 4.77 0.58 -19.21
CA PHE A 39 5.02 1.69 -18.31
C PHE A 39 5.06 2.98 -19.13
N PRO A 40 4.28 4.03 -18.77
CA PRO A 40 4.06 5.17 -19.63
C PRO A 40 5.37 5.79 -20.11
N GLU A 41 5.44 6.02 -21.41
CA GLU A 41 6.58 6.68 -22.03
C GLU A 41 6.79 8.07 -21.40
N GLY A 42 8.03 8.39 -21.03
CA GLY A 42 8.36 9.64 -20.34
C GLY A 42 8.12 9.65 -18.82
N LEU A 43 7.62 8.56 -18.22
CA LEU A 43 7.52 8.42 -16.76
C LEU A 43 8.75 7.72 -16.14
N ARG A 44 9.73 7.34 -16.95
CA ARG A 44 10.97 6.71 -16.50
C ARG A 44 11.99 7.79 -16.15
N PHE A 45 12.47 7.79 -14.90
CA PHE A 45 13.51 8.70 -14.44
C PHE A 45 14.27 8.12 -13.25
N ASP A 46 15.55 8.48 -13.17
CA ASP A 46 16.39 8.21 -12.01
C ASP A 46 15.97 9.08 -10.82
N ILE A 47 16.05 8.50 -9.63
CA ILE A 47 15.76 9.18 -8.38
C ILE A 47 17.03 9.93 -7.94
N ARG A 48 16.99 11.25 -7.97
CA ARG A 48 18.02 12.13 -7.39
C ARG A 48 17.72 12.33 -5.89
N PRO A 49 18.70 12.57 -5.00
CA PRO A 49 18.46 12.75 -3.56
C PRO A 49 17.83 14.13 -3.19
N SER A 50 16.86 14.60 -3.98
CA SER A 50 16.26 15.93 -3.93
C SER A 50 15.36 16.18 -2.71
N GLY A 51 14.85 15.14 -2.07
CA GLY A 51 14.02 15.25 -0.88
C GLY A 51 14.10 14.03 0.03
N GLU A 52 13.29 14.04 1.09
CA GLU A 52 13.30 13.01 2.13
C GLU A 52 12.96 11.63 1.55
N ILE A 53 11.88 11.55 0.77
CA ILE A 53 11.41 10.29 0.19
C ILE A 53 12.43 9.74 -0.80
N SER A 54 13.00 10.60 -1.63
CA SER A 54 14.03 10.26 -2.61
C SER A 54 15.27 9.70 -1.93
N ARG A 55 15.73 10.31 -0.83
CA ARG A 55 16.85 9.79 -0.03
C ARG A 55 16.53 8.42 0.59
N CYS A 56 15.30 8.20 1.04
CA CYS A 56 14.88 6.91 1.56
C CYS A 56 14.92 5.82 0.48
N PHE A 57 14.38 6.06 -0.72
CA PHE A 57 14.47 5.10 -1.83
C PHE A 57 15.92 4.81 -2.25
N ARG A 58 16.77 5.84 -2.30
CA ARG A 58 18.21 5.67 -2.58
C ARG A 58 18.91 4.78 -1.56
N LYS A 59 18.61 4.96 -0.26
CA LYS A 59 19.14 4.09 0.81
C LYS A 59 18.65 2.64 0.69
N LEU A 60 17.46 2.43 0.13
CA LEU A 60 16.91 1.10 -0.14
C LEU A 60 17.48 0.46 -1.43
N GLY A 61 18.42 1.11 -2.10
CA GLY A 61 18.97 0.60 -3.37
C GLY A 61 17.98 0.65 -4.53
N VAL A 62 16.96 1.51 -4.45
CA VAL A 62 15.95 1.71 -5.50
C VAL A 62 16.34 2.94 -6.33
N PRO A 63 16.90 2.77 -7.54
CA PRO A 63 17.57 3.87 -8.24
C PRO A 63 16.64 4.71 -9.09
N ASP A 64 15.48 4.17 -9.51
CA ASP A 64 14.59 4.77 -10.49
C ASP A 64 13.11 4.62 -10.12
N PHE A 65 12.25 5.42 -10.75
CA PHE A 65 10.81 5.44 -10.46
C PHE A 65 10.07 4.13 -10.80
N PRO A 66 10.33 3.45 -11.93
CA PRO A 66 9.78 2.11 -12.18
C PRO A 66 10.11 1.12 -11.05
N SER A 67 11.34 1.13 -10.56
CA SER A 67 11.79 0.30 -9.44
C SER A 67 11.10 0.68 -8.14
N ALA A 68 10.83 1.98 -7.91
CA ALA A 68 10.04 2.44 -6.77
C ALA A 68 8.59 1.95 -6.83
N ILE A 69 7.94 2.01 -7.99
CA ILE A 69 6.59 1.46 -8.18
C ILE A 69 6.59 -0.05 -7.92
N ARG A 70 7.53 -0.81 -8.50
CA ARG A 70 7.66 -2.26 -8.24
C ARG A 70 7.90 -2.57 -6.77
N TYR A 71 8.78 -1.81 -6.11
CA TYR A 71 9.06 -1.96 -4.68
C TYR A 71 7.78 -1.77 -3.86
N VAL A 72 7.06 -0.66 -4.06
CA VAL A 72 5.82 -0.35 -3.34
C VAL A 72 4.70 -1.36 -3.64
N HIS A 73 4.64 -1.84 -4.88
CA HIS A 73 3.69 -2.87 -5.29
C HIS A 73 3.86 -4.18 -4.54
N ARG A 74 5.11 -4.63 -4.37
CA ARG A 74 5.45 -5.88 -3.66
C ARG A 74 5.20 -5.83 -2.15
N LEU A 75 5.05 -4.64 -1.55
CA LEU A 75 4.72 -4.54 -0.13
C LEU A 75 3.30 -5.08 0.12
N PRO A 76 3.04 -5.77 1.24
CA PRO A 76 1.68 -6.16 1.63
C PRO A 76 0.67 -5.01 1.62
N TYR A 77 -0.57 -5.34 1.28
CA TYR A 77 -1.69 -4.43 1.44
C TYR A 77 -2.11 -4.40 2.91
N GLY A 78 -2.21 -3.23 3.52
CA GLY A 78 -2.53 -3.14 4.96
C GLY A 78 -2.52 -1.73 5.51
N ARG A 79 -3.28 -1.49 6.58
CA ARG A 79 -3.27 -0.18 7.25
C ARG A 79 -1.93 0.08 7.94
N ASN A 80 -1.45 1.30 7.74
CA ASN A 80 -0.37 1.86 8.54
C ASN A 80 -0.90 2.32 9.91
N THR A 81 -0.01 2.43 10.90
CA THR A 81 -0.37 2.89 12.26
C THR A 81 -1.02 4.28 12.22
N ASP A 82 -0.44 5.19 11.45
CA ASP A 82 -1.09 6.43 11.04
C ASP A 82 -1.48 6.34 9.56
N ARG A 83 -2.79 6.39 9.29
CA ARG A 83 -3.37 6.28 7.95
C ARG A 83 -3.14 7.53 7.09
N SER A 84 -2.75 8.65 7.70
CA SER A 84 -2.43 9.91 7.04
C SER A 84 -0.95 10.07 6.72
N ASP A 85 -0.09 9.26 7.36
CA ASP A 85 1.36 9.30 7.15
C ASP A 85 1.81 8.27 6.12
N TYR A 86 1.98 8.71 4.87
CA TYR A 86 2.45 7.87 3.78
C TYR A 86 3.91 7.44 3.91
N ARG A 87 4.72 8.07 4.77
CA ARG A 87 6.13 7.68 5.00
C ARG A 87 6.22 6.33 5.68
N LEU A 88 5.20 5.97 6.48
CA LEU A 88 5.13 4.69 7.20
C LEU A 88 5.13 3.48 6.28
N VAL A 89 4.82 3.65 4.99
CA VAL A 89 4.95 2.58 4.00
C VAL A 89 6.37 2.03 3.93
N LEU A 90 7.39 2.88 4.09
CA LEU A 90 8.79 2.47 4.00
C LEU A 90 9.30 1.82 5.29
N THR A 91 8.79 2.23 6.46
CA THR A 91 9.23 1.73 7.77
C THR A 91 8.44 0.50 8.21
N GLU A 92 7.12 0.50 8.03
CA GLU A 92 6.23 -0.62 8.38
C GLU A 92 6.11 -1.66 7.26
N LYS A 93 6.70 -1.39 6.08
CA LYS A 93 6.75 -2.30 4.93
C LYS A 93 5.37 -2.78 4.45
N LYS A 94 4.33 -1.96 4.62
CA LYS A 94 2.96 -2.22 4.15
C LYS A 94 2.26 -0.92 3.86
N GLY A 95 1.16 -0.97 3.12
CA GLY A 95 0.32 0.21 2.95
C GLY A 95 -0.97 -0.08 2.20
N THR A 96 -1.89 0.87 2.26
CA THR A 96 -3.13 0.82 1.46
C THR A 96 -2.92 1.57 0.14
N CYS A 97 -3.93 1.57 -0.75
CA CYS A 97 -3.87 2.38 -1.96
C CYS A 97 -3.60 3.87 -1.67
N SER A 98 -4.09 4.39 -0.55
CA SER A 98 -3.87 5.78 -0.17
C SER A 98 -2.41 6.07 0.19
N THR A 99 -1.84 5.34 1.15
CA THR A 99 -0.47 5.62 1.62
C THR A 99 0.58 5.24 0.57
N LYS A 100 0.40 4.12 -0.15
CA LYS A 100 1.31 3.69 -1.21
C LYS A 100 1.42 4.71 -2.35
N HIS A 101 0.28 5.22 -2.85
CA HIS A 101 0.32 6.19 -3.95
C HIS A 101 0.70 7.59 -3.48
N ALA A 102 0.37 8.00 -2.25
CA ALA A 102 0.86 9.27 -1.72
C ALA A 102 2.39 9.30 -1.56
N LEU A 103 3.00 8.19 -1.13
CA LEU A 103 4.45 8.05 -1.10
C LEU A 103 5.06 8.24 -2.50
N LEU A 104 4.51 7.55 -3.51
CA LEU A 104 5.00 7.64 -4.89
C LEU A 104 4.75 9.01 -5.53
N ALA A 105 3.63 9.67 -5.21
CA ALA A 105 3.34 11.02 -5.64
C ALA A 105 4.34 12.02 -5.03
N ARG A 106 4.60 11.94 -3.72
CA ARG A 106 5.63 12.76 -3.06
C ARG A 106 7.01 12.51 -3.68
N LEU A 107 7.37 11.26 -3.97
CA LEU A 107 8.62 10.95 -4.68
C LEU A 107 8.69 11.65 -6.04
N ALA A 108 7.63 11.61 -6.83
CA ALA A 108 7.60 12.27 -8.13
C ALA A 108 7.67 13.80 -8.00
N GLU A 109 7.00 14.39 -7.01
CA GLU A 109 7.07 15.82 -6.70
C GLU A 109 8.50 16.27 -6.35
N GLU A 110 9.22 15.49 -5.53
CA GLU A 110 10.63 15.77 -5.22
C GLU A 110 11.55 15.68 -6.46
N GLN A 111 11.11 15.02 -7.53
CA GLN A 111 11.85 14.92 -8.79
C GLN A 111 11.40 15.94 -9.85
N ASP A 112 10.51 16.88 -9.50
CA ASP A 112 9.89 17.85 -10.42
C ASP A 112 9.14 17.16 -11.56
N ARG A 113 8.50 16.01 -11.28
CA ARG A 113 7.76 15.22 -12.27
C ARG A 113 6.26 15.47 -12.16
N PRO A 114 5.55 15.67 -13.30
CA PRO A 114 4.12 16.00 -13.30
C PRO A 114 3.26 14.75 -13.12
N VAL A 115 3.48 14.01 -12.03
CA VAL A 115 2.68 12.87 -11.61
C VAL A 115 1.72 13.36 -10.54
N HIS A 116 0.44 13.00 -10.65
CA HIS A 116 -0.59 13.51 -9.76
C HIS A 116 -1.23 12.38 -8.97
N LEU A 117 -1.35 12.57 -7.66
CA LEU A 117 -2.18 11.70 -6.82
C LEU A 117 -3.65 11.99 -7.10
N MET A 118 -4.37 10.94 -7.46
CA MET A 118 -5.81 10.99 -7.71
C MET A 118 -6.53 10.18 -6.63
N VAL A 119 -7.76 10.58 -6.34
CA VAL A 119 -8.74 9.73 -5.68
C VAL A 119 -9.96 9.59 -6.58
N GLY A 120 -10.36 8.35 -6.83
CA GLY A 120 -11.55 8.00 -7.59
C GLY A 120 -12.57 7.25 -6.75
N ILE A 121 -13.85 7.46 -7.02
CA ILE A 121 -14.93 6.60 -6.53
C ILE A 121 -15.28 5.60 -7.62
N TYR A 122 -15.28 4.30 -7.29
CA TYR A 122 -15.79 3.25 -8.16
C TYR A 122 -16.88 2.45 -7.45
N ARG A 123 -17.72 1.77 -8.22
CA ARG A 123 -18.69 0.81 -7.68
C ARG A 123 -17.95 -0.47 -7.32
N MET A 124 -17.69 -0.72 -6.05
CA MET A 124 -17.02 -1.94 -5.57
C MET A 124 -18.02 -3.09 -5.42
N ASP A 125 -17.69 -4.23 -6.01
CA ASP A 125 -18.41 -5.49 -5.80
C ASP A 125 -17.44 -6.68 -5.78
N GLY A 126 -17.98 -7.89 -5.54
CA GLY A 126 -17.17 -9.10 -5.47
C GLY A 126 -16.56 -9.55 -6.80
N LYS A 127 -16.99 -8.98 -7.95
CA LYS A 127 -16.43 -9.32 -9.27
C LYS A 127 -15.18 -8.49 -9.54
N ASN A 128 -15.24 -7.18 -9.31
CA ASN A 128 -14.12 -6.28 -9.58
C ASN A 128 -13.14 -6.13 -8.42
N THR A 129 -13.53 -6.56 -7.22
CA THR A 129 -12.67 -6.55 -6.03
C THR A 129 -12.79 -7.91 -5.33
N PRO A 130 -12.09 -8.94 -5.82
CA PRO A 130 -12.09 -10.26 -5.18
C PRO A 130 -11.79 -10.16 -3.68
N GLY A 131 -12.49 -10.95 -2.87
CA GLY A 131 -12.38 -10.94 -1.40
C GLY A 131 -13.52 -10.19 -0.68
N VAL A 132 -14.14 -9.18 -1.29
CA VAL A 132 -15.16 -8.36 -0.59
C VAL A 132 -16.59 -8.93 -0.69
N GLY A 133 -16.83 -9.87 -1.61
CA GLY A 133 -18.18 -10.38 -1.91
C GLY A 133 -18.90 -11.00 -0.70
N VAL A 134 -18.17 -11.74 0.14
CA VAL A 134 -18.72 -12.33 1.38
C VAL A 134 -19.15 -11.26 2.37
N VAL A 135 -18.33 -10.20 2.52
CA VAL A 135 -18.62 -9.07 3.40
C VAL A 135 -19.86 -8.31 2.91
N LEU A 136 -19.91 -7.98 1.62
CA LEU A 136 -21.05 -7.29 1.02
C LEU A 136 -22.36 -8.08 1.24
N LYS A 137 -22.34 -9.40 1.02
CA LYS A 137 -23.49 -10.27 1.25
C LYS A 137 -23.94 -10.27 2.72
N LYS A 138 -23.00 -10.30 3.68
CA LYS A 138 -23.30 -10.19 5.13
C LYS A 138 -24.02 -8.88 5.46
N HIS A 139 -23.64 -7.79 4.79
CA HIS A 139 -24.31 -6.50 4.91
C HIS A 139 -25.51 -6.33 3.97
N ARG A 140 -25.97 -7.38 3.27
CA ARG A 140 -27.09 -7.31 2.31
C ARG A 140 -26.91 -6.23 1.24
N LEU A 141 -25.66 -6.03 0.80
CA LEU A 141 -25.30 -5.11 -0.28
C LEU A 141 -24.82 -5.95 -1.48
N SER A 142 -25.24 -5.58 -2.69
CA SER A 142 -24.67 -6.14 -3.92
C SER A 142 -23.38 -5.43 -4.32
N CYS A 143 -23.25 -4.16 -3.93
CA CYS A 143 -22.11 -3.29 -4.19
C CYS A 143 -22.14 -2.09 -3.24
N LEU A 144 -21.05 -1.32 -3.18
CA LEU A 144 -21.03 0.00 -2.58
C LEU A 144 -19.98 0.91 -3.26
N PRO A 145 -20.11 2.25 -3.19
CA PRO A 145 -19.08 3.17 -3.68
C PRO A 145 -17.82 3.13 -2.79
N GLU A 146 -16.65 2.89 -3.40
CA GLU A 146 -15.37 2.83 -2.70
C GLU A 146 -14.37 3.85 -3.25
N ALA A 147 -13.62 4.49 -2.35
CA ALA A 147 -12.61 5.49 -2.69
C ALA A 147 -11.21 4.89 -2.84
N HIS A 148 -10.71 4.83 -4.07
CA HIS A 148 -9.38 4.31 -4.39
C HIS A 148 -8.41 5.43 -4.78
N CYS A 149 -7.16 5.34 -4.33
CA CYS A 149 -6.10 6.25 -4.75
C CYS A 149 -5.22 5.58 -5.81
N TYR A 150 -4.75 6.38 -6.76
CA TYR A 150 -3.87 5.96 -7.86
C TYR A 150 -3.09 7.18 -8.39
N LEU A 151 -2.13 6.96 -9.30
CA LEU A 151 -1.37 8.06 -9.92
C LEU A 151 -1.89 8.36 -11.33
N LYS A 152 -1.80 9.62 -11.75
CA LYS A 152 -2.10 10.05 -13.12
C LYS A 152 -0.93 10.80 -13.71
N PHE A 153 -0.48 10.40 -14.91
CA PHE A 153 0.58 11.05 -15.67
C PHE A 153 0.16 11.17 -17.14
N ARG A 154 0.09 12.39 -17.66
CA ARG A 154 -0.31 12.67 -19.06
C ARG A 154 -1.58 11.93 -19.51
N GLY A 155 -2.57 11.82 -18.62
CA GLY A 155 -3.82 11.10 -18.89
C GLY A 155 -3.80 9.61 -18.57
N HIS A 156 -2.62 8.99 -18.47
CA HIS A 156 -2.49 7.58 -18.07
C HIS A 156 -2.66 7.42 -16.57
N ARG A 157 -3.48 6.45 -16.16
CA ARG A 157 -3.65 6.05 -14.76
C ARG A 157 -2.68 4.92 -14.43
N LEU A 158 -2.07 4.97 -13.25
CA LEU A 158 -1.18 3.93 -12.74
C LEU A 158 -1.61 3.52 -11.34
N ASP A 159 -1.82 2.22 -11.16
CA ASP A 159 -2.11 1.60 -9.87
C ASP A 159 -0.95 0.70 -9.44
N ALA A 160 -0.29 1.08 -8.35
CA ALA A 160 0.76 0.31 -7.69
C ALA A 160 0.21 -0.73 -6.71
N THR A 161 -1.11 -0.88 -6.57
CA THR A 161 -1.74 -1.83 -5.62
C THR A 161 -2.47 -2.99 -6.28
N ARG A 162 -2.81 -2.87 -7.57
CA ARG A 162 -3.54 -3.91 -8.32
C ARG A 162 -2.74 -4.28 -9.56
N VAL A 163 -2.71 -5.56 -9.90
CA VAL A 163 -2.32 -6.01 -11.23
C VAL A 163 -3.56 -5.86 -12.11
N THR A 164 -3.51 -4.99 -13.10
CA THR A 164 -4.58 -4.90 -14.10
C THR A 164 -4.32 -5.95 -15.17
N GLU A 165 -5.20 -6.94 -15.30
CA GLU A 165 -5.20 -7.80 -16.47
C GLU A 165 -5.58 -6.97 -17.71
N ALA A 166 -5.04 -7.34 -18.87
CA ALA A 166 -5.34 -6.65 -20.12
C ALA A 166 -6.83 -6.73 -20.43
N GLY A 167 -7.53 -5.59 -20.39
CA GLY A 167 -8.92 -5.47 -20.87
C GLY A 167 -9.99 -5.10 -19.84
N SER A 168 -9.66 -4.97 -18.56
CA SER A 168 -10.56 -4.33 -17.58
C SER A 168 -9.78 -3.45 -16.61
N ASP A 169 -9.68 -2.16 -16.92
CA ASP A 169 -9.16 -1.21 -15.95
C ASP A 169 -10.27 -0.96 -14.91
N PRO A 170 -10.07 -1.21 -13.60
CA PRO A 170 -11.05 -0.82 -12.58
C PRO A 170 -11.40 0.68 -12.64
N PHE A 171 -10.57 1.49 -13.32
CA PHE A 171 -10.83 2.88 -13.57
C PHE A 171 -11.75 3.18 -14.77
N ASP A 172 -12.05 2.21 -15.62
CA ASP A 172 -13.02 2.38 -16.73
C ASP A 172 -14.42 2.70 -16.22
N PHE A 173 -14.72 2.36 -14.96
CA PHE A 173 -16.01 2.56 -14.31
C PHE A 173 -15.94 3.54 -13.12
N LEU A 174 -15.01 4.51 -13.15
CA LEU A 174 -14.99 5.58 -12.14
C LEU A 174 -16.26 6.42 -12.23
N LEU A 175 -16.95 6.55 -11.11
CA LEU A 175 -18.12 7.41 -10.94
C LEU A 175 -17.73 8.86 -10.69
N SER A 176 -16.53 9.08 -10.14
CA SER A 176 -15.97 10.41 -9.86
C SER A 176 -14.46 10.29 -9.69
N GLU A 177 -13.71 11.32 -10.06
CA GLU A 177 -12.29 11.46 -9.72
C GLU A 177 -11.94 12.90 -9.38
N ARG A 178 -10.95 13.08 -8.49
CA ARG A 178 -10.33 14.39 -8.25
C ARG A 178 -8.87 14.24 -7.87
N ARG A 179 -8.08 15.27 -8.19
CA ARG A 179 -6.70 15.38 -7.70
C ARG A 179 -6.70 15.69 -6.21
N ILE A 180 -5.77 15.08 -5.48
CA ILE A 180 -5.47 15.41 -4.08
C ILE A 180 -3.95 15.57 -3.90
N GLN A 181 -3.53 16.24 -2.83
CA GLN A 181 -2.13 16.24 -2.41
C GLN A 181 -1.84 15.02 -1.52
N PRO A 182 -0.58 14.58 -1.38
CA PRO A 182 -0.20 13.49 -0.49
C PRO A 182 -0.74 13.65 0.94
N GLU A 183 -0.75 14.87 1.48
CA GLU A 183 -1.26 15.19 2.83
C GLU A 183 -2.79 15.08 2.93
N GLY A 184 -3.49 15.03 1.79
CA GLY A 184 -4.94 14.95 1.70
C GLY A 184 -5.52 13.54 1.87
N ILE A 185 -4.69 12.50 2.02
CA ILE A 185 -5.16 11.10 2.09
C ILE A 185 -5.87 10.73 3.39
N GLY A 186 -5.68 11.52 4.44
CA GLY A 186 -6.29 11.30 5.76
C GLY A 186 -7.74 11.80 5.83
N GLU A 187 -8.00 12.64 6.83
CA GLU A 187 -9.35 13.15 7.13
C GLU A 187 -10.06 13.81 5.92
N PRO A 188 -9.40 14.62 5.07
CA PRO A 188 -10.07 15.21 3.91
C PRO A 188 -10.64 14.19 2.92
N LYS A 189 -9.91 13.09 2.67
CA LYS A 189 -10.39 11.99 1.82
C LYS A 189 -11.56 11.27 2.48
N VAL A 190 -11.46 10.98 3.78
CA VAL A 190 -12.50 10.28 4.54
C VAL A 190 -13.81 11.07 4.54
N LYS A 191 -13.75 12.38 4.85
CA LYS A 191 -14.92 13.27 4.84
C LYS A 191 -15.60 13.30 3.47
N TRP A 192 -14.81 13.38 2.40
CA TRP A 192 -15.34 13.37 1.04
C TRP A 192 -16.02 12.05 0.67
N HIS A 193 -15.41 10.90 1.01
CA HIS A 193 -16.02 9.60 0.75
C HIS A 193 -17.31 9.40 1.55
N GLN A 194 -17.33 9.82 2.83
CA GLN A 194 -18.55 9.80 3.64
C GLN A 194 -19.65 10.68 3.06
N ALA A 195 -19.32 11.88 2.56
CA ALA A 195 -20.29 12.74 1.88
C ALA A 195 -20.85 12.07 0.61
N TYR A 196 -19.99 11.44 -0.19
CA TYR A 196 -20.42 10.68 -1.37
C TYR A 196 -21.38 9.54 -0.99
N LEU A 197 -21.07 8.79 0.08
CA LEU A 197 -21.91 7.68 0.51
C LEU A 197 -23.27 8.12 1.05
N ARG A 198 -23.35 9.27 1.74
CA ARG A 198 -24.63 9.85 2.17
C ARG A 198 -25.53 10.16 0.99
N GLU A 199 -24.96 10.73 -0.06
CA GLU A 199 -25.70 11.02 -1.29
C GLU A 199 -26.09 9.72 -2.00
N TRP A 200 -25.16 8.78 -2.16
CA TRP A 200 -25.43 7.50 -2.78
C TRP A 200 -26.56 6.73 -2.07
N VAL A 201 -26.58 6.69 -0.74
CA VAL A 201 -27.68 6.07 0.03
C VAL A 201 -29.03 6.69 -0.31
N ARG A 202 -29.10 8.03 -0.44
CA ARG A 202 -30.34 8.70 -0.86
C ARG A 202 -30.76 8.29 -2.27
N THR A 203 -29.82 8.21 -3.22
CA THR A 203 -30.14 7.83 -4.61
C THR A 203 -30.54 6.36 -4.75
N GLN A 204 -30.16 5.49 -3.81
CA GLN A 204 -30.61 4.10 -3.76
C GLN A 204 -32.01 3.92 -3.14
N GLY A 205 -32.69 5.00 -2.73
CA GLY A 205 -33.99 4.93 -2.05
C GLY A 205 -33.90 4.35 -0.62
N MET A 206 -32.70 4.29 -0.06
CA MET A 206 -32.45 3.84 1.31
C MET A 206 -32.73 4.98 2.30
N LYS A 207 -32.92 4.64 3.58
CA LYS A 207 -33.09 5.69 4.59
C LYS A 207 -31.77 6.43 4.84
N PRO A 208 -31.76 7.76 5.03
CA PRO A 208 -30.52 8.53 5.19
C PRO A 208 -29.58 7.96 6.25
N GLU A 209 -30.09 7.50 7.39
CA GLU A 209 -29.32 6.92 8.51
C GLU A 209 -28.52 5.66 8.15
N GLU A 210 -28.89 4.95 7.07
CA GLU A 210 -28.22 3.73 6.65
C GLU A 210 -26.81 3.97 6.11
N TRP A 211 -26.40 5.22 5.83
CA TRP A 211 -25.04 5.53 5.39
C TRP A 211 -23.98 5.03 6.37
N LYS A 212 -24.29 5.00 7.69
CA LYS A 212 -23.39 4.46 8.71
C LYS A 212 -23.15 2.96 8.53
N ARG A 213 -24.22 2.21 8.25
CA ARG A 213 -24.15 0.76 7.96
C ARG A 213 -23.37 0.48 6.68
N VAL A 214 -23.51 1.33 5.66
CA VAL A 214 -22.72 1.23 4.41
C VAL A 214 -21.25 1.56 4.68
N TRP A 215 -20.96 2.57 5.50
CA TRP A 215 -19.60 2.89 5.93
C TRP A 215 -18.94 1.74 6.70
N GLU A 216 -19.68 1.11 7.62
CA GLU A 216 -19.23 -0.08 8.35
C GLU A 216 -18.94 -1.26 7.41
N ALA A 217 -19.84 -1.50 6.44
CA ALA A 217 -19.64 -2.52 5.40
C ALA A 217 -18.36 -2.26 4.60
N ARG A 218 -18.13 -0.99 4.22
CA ARG A 218 -16.92 -0.55 3.54
C ARG A 218 -15.66 -0.81 4.36
N GLU A 219 -15.66 -0.43 5.64
CA GLU A 219 -14.52 -0.68 6.53
C GLU A 219 -14.24 -2.19 6.69
N ALA A 220 -15.30 -3.01 6.76
CA ALA A 220 -15.16 -4.45 6.79
C ALA A 220 -14.62 -5.03 5.47
N CYS A 221 -15.01 -4.47 4.32
CA CYS A 221 -14.46 -4.87 3.02
C CYS A 221 -12.96 -4.59 2.96
N ILE A 222 -12.52 -3.41 3.39
CA ILE A 222 -11.09 -3.10 3.41
C ILE A 222 -10.32 -4.03 4.33
N ARG A 223 -10.84 -4.34 5.53
CA ARG A 223 -10.18 -5.32 6.42
C ARG A 223 -10.01 -6.69 5.77
N ALA A 224 -11.02 -7.17 5.05
CA ALA A 224 -10.94 -8.45 4.34
C ALA A 224 -9.84 -8.45 3.25
N LEU A 225 -9.53 -7.29 2.67
CA LEU A 225 -8.42 -7.16 1.70
C LEU A 225 -7.03 -7.12 2.35
N GLU A 226 -6.94 -6.90 3.66
CA GLU A 226 -5.67 -6.95 4.40
C GLU A 226 -5.25 -8.40 4.74
N GLU A 227 -6.13 -9.36 4.50
CA GLU A 227 -5.95 -10.80 4.81
C GLU A 227 -5.60 -11.65 3.57
N ILE A 228 -5.44 -11.01 2.40
CA ILE A 228 -5.19 -11.64 1.09
C ILE A 228 -3.77 -11.29 0.63
#